data_AF-A0A4R9M160-F1
#
_entry.id   AF-A0A4R9M160-F1
#
_cell.length_a   1.000
_cell.length_b   1.000
_cell.length_c   1.000
_cell.angle_alpha   90.00
_cell.angle_beta   90.00
_cell.angle_gamma   90.00
#
_symmetry.space_group_name_H-M   'P 1'
#
loop_
_entity.id
_entity.type
_entity.pdbx_description
1 polymer ?
#
loop_
_entity_poly.entity_id
_entity_poly.type
_entity_poly.pdbx_seq_one_letter_code
_entity_poly.pdbx_strand_id
1 'polypeptide(L)'
;MRLHPPKDAFLTITTKEMIGRASGIILQKEALSIMKAVEAHSTRENFEHGGLFQPTESAFEKLKISMEVALEHLWQIIDYGIATQLFEIRYNLTTSQLDFIPFVVSVPEGIPTMEDAFHRLLKRSSDAVKKFATDKRTLNDEAWRSILLKISDPHFMENFTEGDEIDSLLDPKSFPYPPSLTMLRKGKELIIEELDSEVKLVVIPHIGIYSLLDNQAQNFLNIAYELFVAKIEPLAKSFDMGLRDRIEEMNLEIKETLSSSDINEIELIRKRMDIYLAYEPILKEKGYYRIVKVIRKLCDVAFKTYESDKKVELDKLLRVYLTMLESSFDFDSRLLRINLEKDSKNDMVIIDQLRKNPKVLSAEWHDADAKMAIFTLKLVSSIKEINSLIYENYRFTTEHILYLKAIVEANESEIKSVFKDEEFLKLYGRNLQAVYFKYIPWFYKLFYFLGITPLVNSGYAKAKSILVYSQMDRQFLYEKRKENAIRKKIKEKEEKIEKDKKIQNKRVLVQALEEAFFIKGTVPTVEWIQANYPIFTLEVLEKMIPDFAFHKFPNKPLADDSILSFPDAPEFEFKNKRLKDSLNRWIRGEDPIAENLVPRLLEIRNTIHSKI
;
A
#
# COMPACT_ATOMS: atom_id res chain seq x y z
N MET A 1 -47.36 27.05 -12.24
CA MET A 1 -46.77 25.73 -11.87
C MET A 1 -46.71 25.62 -10.36
N ARG A 2 -47.10 24.47 -9.80
CA ARG A 2 -46.96 24.19 -8.36
C ARG A 2 -45.46 24.05 -8.06
N LEU A 3 -44.97 24.70 -7.00
CA LEU A 3 -43.53 24.84 -6.70
C LEU A 3 -43.03 23.90 -5.58
N HIS A 4 -43.93 23.15 -4.94
CA HIS A 4 -43.59 22.33 -3.78
C HIS A 4 -43.59 20.85 -4.15
N PRO A 5 -42.49 20.10 -3.95
CA PRO A 5 -42.42 18.67 -4.23
C PRO A 5 -43.47 17.90 -3.41
N PRO A 6 -43.95 16.73 -3.88
CA PRO A 6 -44.74 15.82 -3.06
C PRO A 6 -43.92 15.42 -1.82
N LYS A 7 -44.59 15.14 -0.69
CA LYS A 7 -43.95 14.73 0.58
C LYS A 7 -42.92 13.61 0.31
N ASP A 8 -41.76 13.63 1.00
CA ASP A 8 -40.51 12.83 0.86
C ASP A 8 -40.66 11.28 0.74
N ALA A 9 -41.47 10.82 -0.21
CA ALA A 9 -41.95 9.44 -0.32
C ALA A 9 -41.77 8.92 -1.76
N PHE A 10 -40.75 9.43 -2.49
CA PHE A 10 -40.55 9.15 -3.92
C PHE A 10 -40.26 7.66 -4.25
N LEU A 11 -39.89 6.84 -3.25
CA LEU A 11 -39.70 5.39 -3.40
C LEU A 11 -40.88 4.57 -2.86
N THR A 12 -41.93 5.21 -2.35
CA THR A 12 -43.13 4.51 -1.89
C THR A 12 -44.25 4.74 -2.91
N ILE A 13 -44.61 3.69 -3.63
CA ILE A 13 -45.78 3.71 -4.53
C ILE A 13 -46.95 3.04 -3.81
N THR A 14 -48.09 3.72 -3.80
CA THR A 14 -49.37 3.21 -3.32
C THR A 14 -49.83 2.11 -4.26
N THR A 15 -49.99 0.87 -3.78
CA THR A 15 -50.45 -0.24 -4.62
C THR A 15 -51.90 -0.04 -5.06
N LYS A 16 -52.30 -0.63 -6.20
CA LYS A 16 -53.69 -0.63 -6.69
C LYS A 16 -54.69 -1.06 -5.61
N GLU A 17 -54.31 -2.00 -4.74
CA GLU A 17 -55.13 -2.45 -3.61
C GLU A 17 -55.32 -1.38 -2.53
N MET A 18 -54.31 -0.55 -2.28
CA MET A 18 -54.42 0.58 -1.35
C MET A 18 -55.19 1.77 -1.94
N ILE A 19 -55.06 2.02 -3.25
CA ILE A 19 -55.87 3.04 -3.95
C ILE A 19 -57.36 2.68 -3.89
N GLY A 20 -57.69 1.39 -4.05
CA GLY A 20 -59.07 0.89 -3.92
C GLY A 20 -59.61 0.84 -2.47
N ARG A 21 -58.74 0.74 -1.46
CA ARG A 21 -59.14 0.66 -0.03
C ARG A 21 -59.08 1.99 0.72
N ALA A 22 -58.31 2.98 0.27
CA ALA A 22 -58.02 4.19 1.06
C ALA A 22 -58.88 5.43 0.73
N SER A 23 -59.41 5.60 -0.49
CA SER A 23 -60.21 6.81 -0.79
C SER A 23 -60.82 6.79 -2.18
N GLY A 24 -62.04 7.33 -2.34
CA GLY A 24 -62.72 7.56 -3.63
C GLY A 24 -62.03 8.57 -4.54
N ILE A 25 -60.81 8.28 -4.98
CA ILE A 25 -60.04 9.07 -5.94
C ILE A 25 -60.62 8.80 -7.33
N ILE A 26 -61.49 9.69 -7.79
CA ILE A 26 -61.99 9.69 -9.17
C ILE A 26 -60.95 10.42 -10.03
N LEU A 27 -60.07 9.65 -10.68
CA LEU A 27 -59.16 10.20 -11.69
C LEU A 27 -59.97 10.69 -12.89
N GLN A 28 -59.62 11.87 -13.40
CA GLN A 28 -60.15 12.37 -14.66
C GLN A 28 -59.67 11.48 -15.82
N LYS A 29 -60.39 11.52 -16.96
CA LYS A 29 -60.14 10.63 -18.11
C LYS A 29 -58.71 10.74 -18.64
N GLU A 30 -58.18 11.95 -18.63
CA GLU A 30 -56.84 12.34 -19.04
C GLU A 30 -55.79 11.75 -18.09
N ALA A 31 -55.97 11.89 -16.78
CA ALA A 31 -55.11 11.27 -15.76
C ALA A 31 -55.12 9.74 -15.86
N LEU A 32 -56.28 9.11 -16.08
CA LEU A 32 -56.36 7.66 -16.27
C LEU A 32 -55.61 7.19 -17.52
N SER A 33 -55.64 7.99 -18.59
CA SER A 33 -54.95 7.70 -19.84
C SER A 33 -53.43 7.78 -19.68
N ILE A 34 -52.94 8.79 -18.96
CA ILE A 34 -51.52 8.94 -18.62
C ILE A 34 -51.06 7.82 -17.69
N MET A 35 -51.84 7.47 -16.66
CA MET A 35 -51.52 6.35 -15.75
C MET A 35 -51.36 5.02 -16.52
N LYS A 36 -52.29 4.70 -17.42
CA LYS A 36 -52.19 3.49 -18.26
C LYS A 36 -50.97 3.51 -19.18
N ALA A 37 -50.61 4.67 -19.71
CA ALA A 37 -49.40 4.81 -20.51
C ALA A 37 -48.14 4.56 -19.68
N VAL A 38 -48.06 5.15 -18.47
CA VAL A 38 -46.95 4.90 -17.52
C VAL A 38 -46.86 3.42 -17.17
N GLU A 39 -47.97 2.76 -16.85
CA GLU A 39 -48.00 1.32 -16.55
C GLU A 39 -47.54 0.47 -17.74
N ALA A 40 -48.04 0.76 -18.95
CA ALA A 40 -47.68 0.04 -20.16
C ALA A 40 -46.19 0.20 -20.53
N HIS A 41 -45.57 1.32 -20.16
CA HIS A 41 -44.14 1.56 -20.31
C HIS A 41 -43.30 1.05 -19.13
N SER A 42 -43.91 0.70 -18.00
CA SER A 42 -43.23 0.17 -16.82
C SER A 42 -43.17 -1.36 -16.82
N THR A 43 -43.02 -1.98 -17.99
CA THR A 43 -42.81 -3.44 -18.08
C THR A 43 -41.35 -3.78 -17.81
N ARG A 44 -41.07 -5.04 -17.47
CA ARG A 44 -39.70 -5.53 -17.28
C ARG A 44 -38.83 -5.28 -18.50
N GLU A 45 -39.34 -5.58 -19.69
CA GLU A 45 -38.63 -5.44 -20.95
C GLU A 45 -38.30 -3.96 -21.23
N ASN A 46 -39.26 -3.06 -21.05
CA ASN A 46 -39.04 -1.63 -21.23
C ASN A 46 -38.07 -1.07 -20.18
N PHE A 47 -38.13 -1.54 -18.94
CA PHE A 47 -37.15 -1.19 -17.91
C PHE A 47 -35.75 -1.69 -18.29
N GLU A 48 -35.62 -2.92 -18.79
CA GLU A 48 -34.35 -3.51 -19.21
C GLU A 48 -33.70 -2.75 -20.38
N HIS A 49 -34.50 -2.27 -21.35
CA HIS A 49 -34.02 -1.55 -22.53
C HIS A 49 -34.03 -0.02 -22.41
N GLY A 50 -34.49 0.53 -21.27
CA GLY A 50 -34.57 1.98 -21.07
C GLY A 50 -35.70 2.66 -21.85
N GLY A 51 -36.76 1.93 -22.20
CA GLY A 51 -37.98 2.38 -22.87
C GLY A 51 -39.08 2.85 -21.91
N LEU A 52 -38.69 3.36 -20.74
CA LEU A 52 -39.61 3.89 -19.71
C LEU A 52 -40.31 5.17 -20.19
N PHE A 53 -41.44 5.50 -19.58
CA PHE A 53 -42.25 6.65 -20.01
C PHE A 53 -41.52 7.97 -19.75
N GLN A 54 -41.26 8.72 -20.83
CA GLN A 54 -40.65 10.04 -20.79
C GLN A 54 -41.73 11.12 -21.05
N PRO A 55 -41.88 12.11 -20.16
CA PRO A 55 -42.87 13.18 -20.31
C PRO A 55 -42.40 14.23 -21.33
N THR A 56 -42.45 13.87 -22.60
CA THR A 56 -42.11 14.74 -23.75
C THR A 56 -43.36 15.16 -24.50
N GLU A 57 -43.30 16.25 -25.26
CA GLU A 57 -44.41 16.69 -26.13
C GLU A 57 -44.89 15.56 -27.04
N SER A 58 -43.95 14.84 -27.67
CA SER A 58 -44.25 13.71 -28.56
C SER A 58 -44.99 12.55 -27.85
N ALA A 59 -44.76 12.35 -26.55
CA ALA A 59 -45.45 11.33 -25.77
C ALA A 59 -46.91 11.72 -25.51
N PHE A 60 -47.16 13.00 -25.25
CA PHE A 60 -48.51 13.50 -24.96
C PHE A 60 -49.34 13.74 -26.23
N GLU A 61 -48.71 14.08 -27.36
CA GLU A 61 -49.38 14.11 -28.67
C GLU A 61 -50.00 12.76 -29.03
N LYS A 62 -49.30 11.65 -28.76
CA LYS A 62 -49.84 10.29 -28.97
C LYS A 62 -51.07 10.02 -28.11
N LEU A 63 -51.15 10.64 -26.93
CA LEU A 63 -52.30 10.54 -26.02
C LEU A 63 -53.41 11.53 -26.37
N LYS A 64 -53.19 12.45 -27.33
CA LYS A 64 -54.09 13.55 -27.70
C LYS A 64 -54.40 14.48 -26.52
N ILE A 65 -53.41 14.71 -25.66
CA ILE A 65 -53.51 15.63 -24.50
C ILE A 65 -52.47 16.74 -24.70
N SER A 66 -52.86 18.00 -24.49
CA SER A 66 -51.91 19.12 -24.52
C SER A 66 -50.89 19.01 -23.38
N MET A 67 -49.65 19.42 -23.61
CA MET A 67 -48.56 19.36 -22.62
C MET A 67 -48.93 19.94 -21.25
N GLU A 68 -49.53 21.13 -21.20
CA GLU A 68 -49.91 21.79 -19.94
C GLU A 68 -50.88 20.94 -19.10
N VAL A 69 -51.95 20.45 -19.72
CA VAL A 69 -52.96 19.58 -19.08
C VAL A 69 -52.35 18.23 -18.71
N ALA A 70 -51.49 17.67 -19.57
CA ALA A 70 -50.83 16.41 -19.29
C ALA A 70 -49.90 16.50 -18.08
N LEU A 71 -49.18 17.62 -17.93
CA LEU A 71 -48.35 17.85 -16.77
C LEU A 71 -49.18 18.02 -15.48
N GLU A 72 -50.32 18.72 -15.53
CA GLU A 72 -51.17 18.84 -14.34
C GLU A 72 -51.69 17.47 -13.85
N HIS A 73 -52.12 16.60 -14.77
CA HIS A 73 -52.57 15.26 -14.42
C HIS A 73 -51.43 14.30 -14.03
N LEU A 74 -50.27 14.43 -14.64
CA LEU A 74 -49.09 13.64 -14.27
C LEU A 74 -48.61 14.01 -12.86
N TRP A 75 -48.66 15.30 -12.49
CA TRP A 75 -48.44 15.74 -11.10
C TRP A 75 -49.44 15.09 -10.14
N GLN A 76 -50.73 15.08 -10.50
CA GLN A 76 -51.79 14.47 -9.68
C GLN A 76 -51.52 12.97 -9.42
N ILE A 77 -51.06 12.23 -10.43
CA ILE A 77 -50.72 10.80 -10.31
C ILE A 77 -49.52 10.60 -9.36
N ILE A 78 -48.52 11.48 -9.43
CA ILE A 78 -47.34 11.46 -8.55
C ILE A 78 -47.74 11.81 -7.11
N ASP A 79 -48.57 12.83 -6.91
CA ASP A 79 -49.03 13.29 -5.59
C ASP A 79 -49.87 12.23 -4.86
N TYR A 80 -50.64 11.43 -5.61
CA TYR A 80 -51.35 10.26 -5.07
C TYR A 80 -50.45 9.03 -4.85
N GLY A 81 -49.16 9.12 -5.17
CA GLY A 81 -48.20 8.03 -5.02
C GLY A 81 -48.47 6.87 -5.98
N ILE A 82 -49.16 7.09 -7.10
CA ILE A 82 -49.47 6.04 -8.09
C ILE A 82 -48.25 5.78 -9.00
N ALA A 83 -47.50 6.85 -9.28
CA ALA A 83 -46.25 6.81 -10.02
C ALA A 83 -45.22 7.71 -9.32
N THR A 84 -43.96 7.59 -9.70
CA THR A 84 -42.88 8.44 -9.21
C THR A 84 -41.93 8.85 -10.33
N GLN A 85 -41.13 9.88 -10.08
CA GLN A 85 -40.09 10.32 -10.99
C GLN A 85 -38.78 9.59 -10.68
N LEU A 86 -38.16 9.02 -11.71
CA LEU A 86 -36.79 8.52 -11.67
C LEU A 86 -35.98 9.16 -12.80
N PHE A 87 -34.69 8.90 -12.86
CA PHE A 87 -33.83 9.35 -13.94
C PHE A 87 -32.79 8.30 -14.32
N GLU A 88 -32.22 8.47 -15.50
CA GLU A 88 -31.02 7.79 -15.96
C GLU A 88 -30.11 8.81 -16.65
N ILE A 89 -28.81 8.69 -16.42
CA ILE A 89 -27.80 9.40 -17.18
C ILE A 89 -27.32 8.46 -18.28
N ARG A 90 -27.34 8.90 -19.53
CA ARG A 90 -26.84 8.14 -20.68
C ARG A 90 -25.64 8.83 -21.30
N TYR A 91 -24.74 8.02 -21.85
CA TYR A 91 -23.61 8.55 -22.59
C TYR A 91 -23.87 8.41 -24.09
N ASN A 92 -23.92 9.55 -24.77
CA ASN A 92 -24.16 9.63 -26.20
C ASN A 92 -22.83 9.65 -26.95
N LEU A 93 -22.49 8.52 -27.58
CA LEU A 93 -21.25 8.36 -28.34
C LEU A 93 -21.13 9.32 -29.53
N THR A 94 -22.25 9.82 -30.05
CA THR A 94 -22.25 10.69 -31.24
C THR A 94 -21.89 12.13 -30.89
N THR A 95 -22.43 12.63 -29.77
CA THR A 95 -22.16 13.99 -29.26
C THR A 95 -21.01 14.03 -28.27
N SER A 96 -20.55 12.86 -27.79
CA SER A 96 -19.58 12.71 -26.70
C SER A 96 -20.01 13.46 -25.43
N GLN A 97 -21.32 13.48 -25.15
CA GLN A 97 -21.92 14.17 -24.00
C GLN A 97 -22.76 13.21 -23.16
N LEU A 98 -23.00 13.61 -21.91
CA LEU A 98 -23.92 12.94 -21.01
C LEU A 98 -25.31 13.57 -21.17
N ASP A 99 -26.31 12.73 -21.41
CA ASP A 99 -27.71 13.11 -21.54
C ASP A 99 -28.44 12.71 -20.25
N PHE A 100 -29.16 13.65 -19.67
CA PHE A 100 -30.06 13.40 -18.54
C PHE A 100 -31.46 13.04 -19.06
N ILE A 101 -31.99 11.89 -18.63
CA ILE A 101 -33.29 11.41 -19.08
C ILE A 101 -34.22 11.20 -17.87
N PRO A 102 -35.22 12.08 -17.67
CA PRO A 102 -36.22 11.89 -16.64
C PRO A 102 -37.29 10.89 -17.10
N PHE A 103 -37.72 10.04 -16.18
CA PHE A 103 -38.81 9.09 -16.38
C PHE A 103 -39.90 9.28 -15.34
N VAL A 104 -41.13 8.95 -15.72
CA VAL A 104 -42.19 8.66 -14.75
C VAL A 104 -42.53 7.19 -14.82
N VAL A 105 -42.50 6.53 -13.67
CA VAL A 105 -42.62 5.08 -13.58
C VAL A 105 -43.61 4.67 -12.49
N SER A 106 -44.36 3.60 -12.77
CA SER A 106 -44.97 2.77 -11.73
C SER A 106 -43.99 1.65 -11.34
N VAL A 107 -44.33 0.85 -10.32
CA VAL A 107 -43.52 -0.34 -9.96
C VAL A 107 -43.37 -1.23 -11.19
N PRO A 108 -42.14 -1.44 -11.72
CA PRO A 108 -41.99 -2.22 -12.93
C PRO A 108 -42.31 -3.70 -12.69
N GLU A 109 -42.92 -4.35 -13.68
CA GLU A 109 -43.25 -5.79 -13.56
C GLU A 109 -42.00 -6.63 -13.28
N GLY A 110 -42.09 -7.53 -12.29
CA GLY A 110 -40.98 -8.43 -11.92
C GLY A 110 -39.85 -7.77 -11.13
N ILE A 111 -39.95 -6.48 -10.77
CA ILE A 111 -39.05 -5.83 -9.81
C ILE A 111 -39.74 -5.77 -8.44
N PRO A 112 -39.08 -6.18 -7.34
CA PRO A 112 -39.74 -6.29 -6.03
C PRO A 112 -40.16 -4.93 -5.46
N THR A 113 -39.29 -3.92 -5.61
CA THR A 113 -39.48 -2.59 -5.01
C THR A 113 -39.05 -1.46 -5.96
N MET A 114 -39.55 -0.25 -5.72
CA MET A 114 -39.06 0.94 -6.41
C MET A 114 -37.62 1.29 -6.06
N GLU A 115 -37.15 0.90 -4.87
CA GLU A 115 -35.76 1.08 -4.47
C GLU A 115 -34.83 0.23 -5.34
N ASP A 116 -35.20 -1.02 -5.64
CA ASP A 116 -34.45 -1.87 -6.57
C ASP A 116 -34.42 -1.28 -7.98
N ALA A 117 -35.55 -0.73 -8.46
CA ALA A 117 -35.61 -0.06 -9.75
C ALA A 117 -34.69 1.17 -9.78
N PHE A 118 -34.71 1.98 -8.72
CA PHE A 118 -33.84 3.16 -8.59
C PHE A 118 -32.36 2.78 -8.59
N HIS A 119 -31.94 1.81 -7.77
CA HIS A 119 -30.55 1.36 -7.73
C HIS A 119 -30.07 0.82 -9.08
N ARG A 120 -30.91 0.09 -9.82
CA ARG A 120 -30.55 -0.41 -11.16
C ARG A 120 -30.36 0.71 -12.19
N LEU A 121 -31.20 1.75 -12.17
CA LEU A 121 -31.05 2.91 -13.06
C LEU A 121 -29.81 3.73 -12.70
N LEU A 122 -29.52 3.90 -11.41
CA LEU A 122 -28.31 4.58 -10.95
C LEU A 122 -27.05 3.81 -11.34
N LYS A 123 -27.08 2.47 -11.30
CA LYS A 123 -25.99 1.63 -11.79
C LYS A 123 -25.73 1.80 -13.29
N ARG A 124 -26.79 1.91 -14.10
CA ARG A 124 -26.61 2.23 -15.53
C ARG A 124 -26.05 3.64 -15.74
N SER A 125 -26.48 4.57 -14.88
CA SER A 125 -25.99 5.95 -14.90
C SER A 125 -24.50 6.02 -14.57
N SER A 126 -24.04 5.29 -13.55
CA SER A 126 -22.61 5.19 -13.22
C SER A 126 -21.81 4.50 -14.34
N ASP A 127 -22.33 3.44 -14.95
CA ASP A 127 -21.71 2.79 -16.12
C ASP A 127 -21.58 3.75 -17.32
N ALA A 128 -22.59 4.57 -17.57
CA ALA A 128 -22.56 5.59 -18.62
C ALA A 128 -21.53 6.70 -18.31
N VAL A 129 -21.53 7.21 -17.08
CA VAL A 129 -20.56 8.23 -16.63
C VAL A 129 -19.13 7.67 -16.66
N LYS A 130 -18.93 6.40 -16.32
CA LYS A 130 -17.64 5.70 -16.44
C LYS A 130 -17.15 5.68 -17.89
N LYS A 131 -18.01 5.30 -18.84
CA LYS A 131 -17.67 5.29 -20.28
C LYS A 131 -17.37 6.70 -20.78
N PHE A 132 -18.14 7.69 -20.36
CA PHE A 132 -17.85 9.09 -20.67
C PHE A 132 -16.48 9.52 -20.14
N ALA A 133 -16.15 9.19 -18.89
CA ALA A 133 -14.85 9.55 -18.30
C ALA A 133 -13.66 8.86 -18.98
N THR A 134 -13.83 7.66 -19.52
CA THR A 134 -12.78 6.97 -20.30
C THR A 134 -12.59 7.54 -21.70
N ASP A 135 -13.67 8.01 -22.33
CA ASP A 135 -13.63 8.57 -23.69
C ASP A 135 -13.26 10.05 -23.70
N LYS A 136 -13.50 10.76 -22.59
CA LYS A 136 -13.10 12.16 -22.39
C LYS A 136 -11.58 12.33 -22.51
N ARG A 137 -11.16 13.52 -22.94
CA ARG A 137 -9.73 13.90 -23.07
C ARG A 137 -8.95 13.53 -21.81
N THR A 138 -7.82 12.85 -22.02
CA THR A 138 -6.92 12.39 -20.97
C THR A 138 -6.40 13.56 -20.14
N LEU A 139 -6.27 13.32 -18.84
CA LEU A 139 -5.68 14.27 -17.91
C LEU A 139 -4.22 14.51 -18.31
N ASN A 140 -3.79 15.77 -18.40
CA ASN A 140 -2.38 16.14 -18.56
C ASN A 140 -1.81 16.67 -17.23
N ASP A 141 -0.50 16.74 -17.14
CA ASP A 141 0.21 17.14 -15.92
C ASP A 141 -0.19 18.53 -15.43
N GLU A 142 -0.44 19.47 -16.35
CA GLU A 142 -0.86 20.84 -16.03
C GLU A 142 -2.28 20.90 -15.44
N ALA A 143 -3.24 20.22 -16.07
CA ALA A 143 -4.60 20.12 -15.54
C ALA A 143 -4.60 19.39 -14.19
N TRP A 144 -3.76 18.35 -14.05
CA TRP A 144 -3.62 17.64 -12.78
C TRP A 144 -3.10 18.54 -11.66
N ARG A 145 -2.05 19.33 -11.91
CA ARG A 145 -1.54 20.33 -10.95
C ARG A 145 -2.60 21.36 -10.57
N SER A 146 -3.37 21.85 -11.54
CA SER A 146 -4.47 22.79 -11.28
C SER A 146 -5.54 22.19 -10.36
N ILE A 147 -5.94 20.95 -10.63
CA ILE A 147 -6.88 20.20 -9.78
C ILE A 147 -6.31 19.99 -8.37
N LEU A 148 -5.05 19.57 -8.25
CA LEU A 148 -4.38 19.38 -6.97
C LEU A 148 -4.34 20.66 -6.14
N LEU A 149 -4.07 21.81 -6.77
CA LEU A 149 -4.10 23.10 -6.10
C LEU A 149 -5.50 23.42 -5.58
N LYS A 150 -6.55 23.19 -6.38
CA LYS A 150 -7.95 23.40 -5.98
C LYS A 150 -8.34 22.53 -4.78
N ILE A 151 -8.02 21.23 -4.80
CA ILE A 151 -8.36 20.33 -3.68
C ILE A 151 -7.47 20.51 -2.44
N SER A 152 -6.34 21.20 -2.58
CA SER A 152 -5.43 21.50 -1.47
C SER A 152 -5.83 22.75 -0.67
N ASP A 153 -6.75 23.56 -1.20
CA ASP A 153 -7.27 24.75 -0.54
C ASP A 153 -8.58 24.42 0.20
N PRO A 154 -8.59 24.47 1.56
CA PRO A 154 -9.79 24.20 2.35
C PRO A 154 -10.96 25.14 2.04
N HIS A 155 -10.68 26.40 1.66
CA HIS A 155 -11.70 27.43 1.41
C HIS A 155 -12.23 27.41 -0.01
N PHE A 156 -11.57 26.68 -0.91
CA PHE A 156 -12.03 26.57 -2.30
C PHE A 156 -13.44 25.97 -2.35
N MET A 157 -13.70 24.94 -1.54
CA MET A 157 -14.97 24.22 -1.54
C MET A 157 -16.15 25.00 -0.94
N GLU A 158 -15.91 25.87 0.04
CA GLU A 158 -16.96 26.72 0.61
C GLU A 158 -17.43 27.78 -0.39
N ASN A 159 -16.56 28.17 -1.33
CA ASN A 159 -16.80 29.22 -2.30
C ASN A 159 -17.09 28.70 -3.71
N PHE A 160 -17.02 27.38 -3.95
CA PHE A 160 -17.19 26.82 -5.28
C PHE A 160 -18.66 26.67 -5.65
N THR A 161 -19.15 27.51 -6.55
CA THR A 161 -20.57 27.56 -6.97
C THR A 161 -20.84 26.83 -8.28
N GLU A 162 -19.82 26.59 -9.09
CA GLU A 162 -19.94 25.88 -10.38
C GLU A 162 -19.78 24.38 -10.10
N GLY A 163 -20.87 23.64 -9.87
CA GLY A 163 -20.78 22.19 -9.56
C GLY A 163 -20.08 21.34 -10.64
N ASP A 164 -19.88 20.05 -10.36
CA ASP A 164 -19.32 19.10 -11.35
C ASP A 164 -20.31 18.72 -12.48
N GLU A 165 -19.89 17.86 -13.41
CA GLU A 165 -20.77 17.41 -14.49
C GLU A 165 -22.03 16.72 -13.95
N ILE A 166 -21.94 16.00 -12.84
CA ILE A 166 -23.09 15.36 -12.19
C ILE A 166 -24.02 16.43 -11.60
N ASP A 167 -23.47 17.45 -10.94
CA ASP A 167 -24.24 18.59 -10.41
C ASP A 167 -25.02 19.30 -11.52
N SER A 168 -24.41 19.48 -12.69
CA SER A 168 -25.07 20.11 -13.84
C SER A 168 -26.21 19.24 -14.41
N LEU A 169 -26.05 17.92 -14.42
CA LEU A 169 -27.05 16.97 -14.92
C LEU A 169 -28.22 16.80 -13.95
N LEU A 170 -27.96 16.95 -12.65
CA LEU A 170 -28.95 16.82 -11.58
C LEU A 170 -29.60 18.16 -11.19
N ASP A 171 -29.58 19.17 -12.06
CA ASP A 171 -30.32 20.42 -11.87
C ASP A 171 -31.83 20.10 -11.73
N PRO A 172 -32.51 20.54 -10.64
CA PRO A 172 -33.96 20.39 -10.51
C PRO A 172 -34.77 20.86 -11.72
N LYS A 173 -34.26 21.81 -12.51
CA LYS A 173 -34.92 22.32 -13.73
C LYS A 173 -34.94 21.31 -14.88
N SER A 174 -34.06 20.31 -14.86
CA SER A 174 -34.00 19.26 -15.88
C SER A 174 -35.13 18.23 -15.71
N PHE A 175 -35.84 18.26 -14.58
CA PHE A 175 -36.98 17.39 -14.31
C PHE A 175 -38.29 18.07 -14.75
N PRO A 176 -39.29 17.29 -15.19
CA PRO A 176 -40.62 17.82 -15.50
C PRO A 176 -41.29 18.42 -14.26
N TYR A 177 -40.95 17.92 -13.06
CA TYR A 177 -41.25 18.60 -11.80
C TYR A 177 -40.08 18.56 -10.84
N PRO A 178 -39.92 19.58 -9.98
CA PRO A 178 -38.84 19.63 -9.00
C PRO A 178 -38.81 18.35 -8.15
N PRO A 179 -37.73 17.54 -8.22
CA PRO A 179 -37.60 16.36 -7.39
C PRO A 179 -37.33 16.76 -5.93
N SER A 180 -37.48 15.82 -5.00
CA SER A 180 -37.08 16.06 -3.61
C SER A 180 -35.57 16.21 -3.48
N LEU A 181 -35.12 17.04 -2.53
CA LEU A 181 -33.69 17.16 -2.21
C LEU A 181 -33.09 15.83 -1.75
N THR A 182 -33.90 14.98 -1.11
CA THR A 182 -33.54 13.63 -0.69
C THR A 182 -33.21 12.72 -1.87
N MET A 183 -34.00 12.77 -2.95
CA MET A 183 -33.77 12.00 -4.17
C MET A 183 -32.48 12.43 -4.88
N LEU A 184 -32.28 13.74 -5.05
CA LEU A 184 -31.08 14.28 -5.68
C LEU A 184 -29.82 13.94 -4.90
N ARG A 185 -29.86 14.11 -3.56
CA ARG A 185 -28.72 13.78 -2.69
C ARG A 185 -28.40 12.28 -2.72
N LYS A 186 -29.40 11.42 -2.51
CA LYS A 186 -29.21 9.95 -2.51
C LYS A 186 -28.75 9.46 -3.88
N GLY A 187 -29.31 10.00 -4.97
CA GLY A 187 -28.89 9.68 -6.34
C GLY A 187 -27.43 10.05 -6.61
N LYS A 188 -27.03 11.27 -6.22
CA LYS A 188 -25.65 11.74 -6.36
C LYS A 188 -24.68 10.90 -5.54
N GLU A 189 -24.98 10.66 -4.25
CA GLU A 189 -24.16 9.86 -3.35
C GLU A 189 -23.91 8.45 -3.92
N LEU A 190 -24.96 7.76 -4.37
CA LEU A 190 -24.84 6.42 -4.93
C LEU A 190 -24.05 6.38 -6.25
N ILE A 191 -24.23 7.37 -7.13
CA ILE A 191 -23.42 7.46 -8.37
C ILE A 191 -21.95 7.69 -8.02
N ILE A 192 -21.65 8.61 -7.09
CA ILE A 192 -20.28 8.91 -6.67
C ILE A 192 -19.64 7.71 -5.98
N GLU A 193 -20.36 6.99 -5.11
CA GLU A 193 -19.86 5.80 -4.43
C GLU A 193 -19.50 4.68 -5.42
N GLU A 194 -20.37 4.42 -6.39
CA GLU A 194 -20.10 3.41 -7.43
C GLU A 194 -18.89 3.82 -8.28
N LEU A 195 -18.80 5.08 -8.71
CA LEU A 195 -17.67 5.58 -9.49
C LEU A 195 -16.36 5.63 -8.69
N ASP A 196 -16.42 5.91 -7.38
CA ASP A 196 -15.22 5.95 -6.54
C ASP A 196 -14.71 4.55 -6.20
N SER A 197 -15.56 3.52 -6.25
CA SER A 197 -15.14 2.12 -6.15
C SER A 197 -14.24 1.68 -7.33
N GLU A 198 -14.31 2.38 -8.46
CA GLU A 198 -13.53 2.08 -9.64
C GLU A 198 -12.07 2.54 -9.51
N VAL A 199 -11.15 1.60 -9.63
CA VAL A 199 -9.71 1.82 -9.44
C VAL A 199 -9.13 2.78 -10.49
N LYS A 200 -9.65 2.74 -11.73
CA LYS A 200 -9.14 3.53 -12.86
C LYS A 200 -9.76 4.93 -12.97
N LEU A 201 -10.62 5.32 -12.03
CA LEU A 201 -11.26 6.64 -12.03
C LEU A 201 -10.81 7.44 -10.82
N VAL A 202 -10.53 8.72 -11.01
CA VAL A 202 -10.40 9.70 -9.92
C VAL A 202 -11.68 10.52 -9.91
N VAL A 203 -12.46 10.35 -8.85
CA VAL A 203 -13.70 11.10 -8.63
C VAL A 203 -13.39 12.20 -7.64
N ILE A 204 -13.52 13.45 -8.07
CA ILE A 204 -13.31 14.62 -7.21
C ILE A 204 -14.62 15.40 -7.17
N PRO A 205 -15.45 15.23 -6.12
CA PRO A 205 -16.74 15.89 -6.03
C PRO A 205 -16.63 17.39 -6.25
N HIS A 206 -17.53 17.92 -7.07
CA HIS A 206 -17.60 19.31 -7.54
C HIS A 206 -16.47 19.75 -8.49
N ILE A 207 -15.45 18.95 -8.78
CA ILE A 207 -14.41 19.31 -9.74
C ILE A 207 -14.50 18.47 -11.02
N GLY A 208 -14.90 17.20 -10.88
CA GLY A 208 -15.18 16.33 -12.00
C GLY A 208 -14.58 14.93 -11.85
N ILE A 209 -14.77 14.14 -12.90
CA ILE A 209 -14.39 12.72 -12.95
C ILE A 209 -13.37 12.53 -14.07
N TYR A 210 -12.27 11.85 -13.74
CA TYR A 210 -11.12 11.71 -14.62
C TYR A 210 -10.70 10.23 -14.71
N SER A 211 -10.40 9.78 -15.92
CA SER A 211 -9.79 8.46 -16.13
C SER A 211 -8.28 8.52 -15.93
N LEU A 212 -7.74 7.50 -15.26
CA LEU A 212 -6.32 7.28 -15.08
C LEU A 212 -5.83 6.24 -16.08
N LEU A 213 -4.82 6.61 -16.87
CA LEU A 213 -4.05 5.66 -17.65
C LEU A 213 -2.98 5.01 -16.78
N ASP A 214 -2.73 3.71 -17.01
CA ASP A 214 -1.81 2.91 -16.20
C ASP A 214 -0.37 3.50 -16.25
N ASN A 215 0.02 4.10 -17.38
CA ASN A 215 1.32 4.77 -17.58
C ASN A 215 1.45 6.17 -16.94
N GLN A 216 0.34 6.80 -16.55
CA GLN A 216 0.32 8.14 -15.93
C GLN A 216 0.28 8.08 -14.41
N ALA A 217 -0.18 6.95 -13.84
CA ALA A 217 -0.44 6.81 -12.41
C ALA A 217 0.77 7.15 -11.53
N GLN A 218 1.97 6.70 -11.91
CA GLN A 218 3.20 6.98 -11.15
C GLN A 218 3.61 8.46 -11.25
N ASN A 219 3.51 9.07 -12.43
CA ASN A 219 3.82 10.50 -12.60
C ASN A 219 2.85 11.37 -11.78
N PHE A 220 1.55 11.08 -11.85
CA PHE A 220 0.54 11.80 -11.09
C PHE A 220 0.67 11.60 -9.58
N LEU A 221 1.08 10.40 -9.15
CA LEU A 221 1.41 10.13 -7.75
C LEU A 221 2.57 11.02 -7.29
N ASN A 222 3.65 11.11 -8.08
CA ASN A 222 4.82 11.93 -7.73
C ASN A 222 4.44 13.41 -7.62
N ILE A 223 3.71 13.96 -8.61
CA ILE A 223 3.26 15.36 -8.58
C ILE A 223 2.36 15.62 -7.36
N ALA A 224 1.43 14.73 -7.06
CA ALA A 224 0.52 14.88 -5.94
C ALA A 224 1.25 14.79 -4.59
N TYR A 225 2.21 13.88 -4.49
CA TYR A 225 3.01 13.68 -3.28
C TYR A 225 3.99 14.84 -3.04
N GLU A 226 4.64 15.36 -4.07
CA GLU A 226 5.48 16.57 -3.99
C GLU A 226 4.68 17.75 -3.44
N LEU A 227 3.49 17.99 -3.98
CA LEU A 227 2.61 19.05 -3.51
C LEU A 227 2.16 18.82 -2.06
N PHE A 228 1.84 17.57 -1.71
CA PHE A 228 1.46 17.20 -0.36
C PHE A 228 2.59 17.50 0.64
N VAL A 229 3.80 17.02 0.38
CA VAL A 229 4.96 17.23 1.26
C VAL A 229 5.32 18.71 1.36
N ALA A 230 5.23 19.46 0.26
CA ALA A 230 5.60 20.87 0.24
C ALA A 230 4.59 21.78 0.95
N LYS A 231 3.28 21.55 0.78
CA LYS A 231 2.23 22.48 1.23
C LYS A 231 1.36 21.97 2.35
N ILE A 232 1.07 20.67 2.38
CA ILE A 232 -0.01 20.12 3.19
C ILE A 232 0.54 19.46 4.45
N GLU A 233 1.59 18.66 4.31
CA GLU A 233 2.22 17.98 5.44
C GLU A 233 2.69 18.92 6.56
N PRO A 234 3.33 20.08 6.30
CA PRO A 234 3.74 20.99 7.37
C PRO A 234 2.55 21.49 8.19
N LEU A 235 1.40 21.71 7.53
CA LEU A 235 0.16 22.11 8.18
C LEU A 235 -0.47 20.92 8.90
N ALA A 236 -0.53 19.76 8.26
CA ALA A 236 -1.17 18.56 8.81
C ALA A 236 -0.49 18.04 10.08
N LYS A 237 0.84 18.14 10.16
CA LYS A 237 1.61 17.84 11.38
C LYS A 237 1.28 18.74 12.57
N SER A 238 0.69 19.92 12.33
CA SER A 238 0.28 20.83 13.40
C SER A 238 -1.13 20.53 13.93
N PHE A 239 -1.91 19.68 13.27
CA PHE A 239 -3.29 19.41 13.67
C PHE A 239 -3.40 18.55 14.92
N ASP A 240 -2.49 17.60 15.10
CA ASP A 240 -2.47 16.68 16.23
C ASP A 240 -1.05 16.21 16.55
N MET A 241 -0.73 16.09 17.85
CA MET A 241 0.59 15.63 18.29
C MET A 241 0.79 14.13 18.03
N GLY A 242 -0.25 13.30 18.18
CA GLY A 242 -0.16 11.87 17.92
C GLY A 242 0.08 11.55 16.44
N LEU A 243 -0.57 12.29 15.53
CA LEU A 243 -0.29 12.23 14.09
C LEU A 243 1.17 12.60 13.80
N ARG A 244 1.65 13.68 14.41
CA ARG A 244 3.04 14.12 14.25
C ARG A 244 4.03 13.05 14.71
N ASP A 245 3.84 12.48 15.90
CA ASP A 245 4.72 11.46 16.46
C ASP A 245 4.78 10.21 15.57
N ARG A 246 3.64 9.73 15.05
CA ARG A 246 3.60 8.60 14.10
C ARG A 246 4.32 8.88 12.79
N ILE A 247 4.21 10.11 12.26
CA ILE A 247 4.92 10.50 11.05
C ILE A 247 6.43 10.63 11.33
N GLU A 248 6.84 11.13 12.50
CA GLU A 248 8.25 11.17 12.91
C GLU A 248 8.82 9.75 13.08
N GLU A 249 8.09 8.85 13.72
CA GLU A 249 8.43 7.42 13.85
C GLU A 249 8.62 6.77 12.47
N MET A 250 7.65 6.93 11.56
CA MET A 250 7.78 6.42 10.19
C MET A 250 8.99 7.00 9.46
N ASN A 251 9.30 8.29 9.63
CA ASN A 251 10.47 8.90 8.99
C ASN A 251 11.80 8.35 9.55
N LEU A 252 11.83 7.92 10.81
CA LEU A 252 12.98 7.19 11.38
C LEU A 252 13.08 5.80 10.75
N GLU A 253 11.98 5.05 10.66
CA GLU A 253 11.94 3.74 9.98
C GLU A 253 12.40 3.84 8.52
N ILE A 254 12.00 4.91 7.81
CA ILE A 254 12.42 5.16 6.42
C ILE A 254 13.93 5.34 6.35
N LYS A 255 14.51 6.18 7.22
CA LYS A 255 15.96 6.41 7.27
C LYS A 255 16.72 5.12 7.58
N GLU A 256 16.16 4.27 8.44
CA GLU A 256 16.71 2.93 8.72
C GLU A 256 16.65 2.02 7.51
N THR A 257 15.51 2.02 6.80
CA THR A 257 15.28 1.12 5.67
C THR A 257 16.06 1.55 4.42
N LEU A 258 16.34 2.86 4.24
CA LEU A 258 17.10 3.39 3.09
C LEU A 258 18.56 2.91 3.08
N SER A 259 19.07 2.47 4.23
CA SER A 259 20.38 1.82 4.33
C SER A 259 20.40 0.38 3.77
N SER A 260 19.23 -0.20 3.49
CA SER A 260 19.04 -1.43 2.74
C SER A 260 18.42 -1.11 1.38
N SER A 261 19.12 -1.42 0.29
CA SER A 261 18.96 -0.88 -1.07
C SER A 261 17.58 -0.97 -1.77
N ASP A 262 16.52 -1.44 -1.13
CA ASP A 262 15.26 -1.82 -1.80
C ASP A 262 14.02 -1.27 -1.10
N ILE A 263 13.78 0.05 -1.13
CA ILE A 263 12.47 0.61 -0.74
C ILE A 263 11.66 0.89 -1.99
N ASN A 264 10.47 0.31 -2.07
CA ASN A 264 9.46 0.72 -3.03
C ASN A 264 8.86 2.07 -2.58
N GLU A 265 9.19 3.14 -3.30
CA GLU A 265 8.71 4.50 -3.01
C GLU A 265 7.17 4.58 -2.97
N ILE A 266 6.49 3.84 -3.85
CA ILE A 266 5.02 3.81 -3.90
C ILE A 266 4.45 3.23 -2.61
N GLU A 267 5.04 2.14 -2.09
CA GLU A 267 4.61 1.52 -0.84
C GLU A 267 4.86 2.43 0.37
N LEU A 268 5.92 3.23 0.30
CA LEU A 268 6.22 4.22 1.32
C LEU A 268 5.20 5.35 1.34
N ILE A 269 4.88 5.92 0.18
CA ILE A 269 3.83 6.95 0.07
C ILE A 269 2.50 6.38 0.55
N ARG A 270 2.19 5.12 0.20
CA ARG A 270 0.98 4.41 0.63
C ARG A 270 0.86 4.34 2.15
N LYS A 271 1.89 3.83 2.83
CA LYS A 271 1.93 3.75 4.31
C LYS A 271 1.77 5.13 4.94
N ARG A 272 2.39 6.16 4.37
CA ARG A 272 2.30 7.53 4.87
C ARG A 272 0.87 8.05 4.78
N MET A 273 0.20 7.83 3.64
CA MET A 273 -1.19 8.21 3.47
C MET A 273 -2.13 7.43 4.39
N ASP A 274 -1.86 6.14 4.65
CA ASP A 274 -2.64 5.33 5.61
C ASP A 274 -2.58 5.92 7.04
N ILE A 275 -1.42 6.44 7.47
CA ILE A 275 -1.29 7.14 8.75
C ILE A 275 -2.18 8.38 8.78
N TYR A 276 -2.17 9.20 7.72
CA TYR A 276 -3.04 10.38 7.65
C TYR A 276 -4.53 10.00 7.65
N LEU A 277 -4.93 8.97 6.90
CA LEU A 277 -6.32 8.50 6.87
C LEU A 277 -6.82 7.95 8.22
N ALA A 278 -5.93 7.46 9.09
CA ALA A 278 -6.30 7.08 10.45
C ALA A 278 -6.82 8.27 11.29
N TYR A 279 -6.53 9.51 10.88
CA TYR A 279 -7.00 10.77 11.48
C TYR A 279 -8.05 11.46 10.59
N GLU A 280 -8.86 10.68 9.87
CA GLU A 280 -9.90 11.15 8.96
C GLU A 280 -10.81 12.26 9.51
N PRO A 281 -11.33 12.22 10.76
CA PRO A 281 -12.20 13.27 11.28
C PRO A 281 -11.53 14.65 11.27
N ILE A 282 -10.26 14.71 11.66
CA ILE A 282 -9.46 15.95 11.72
C ILE A 282 -9.18 16.44 10.30
N LEU A 283 -8.83 15.53 9.38
CA LEU A 283 -8.60 15.89 7.99
C LEU A 283 -9.88 16.40 7.31
N LYS A 284 -11.06 15.87 7.67
CA LYS A 284 -12.35 16.37 7.18
C LYS A 284 -12.64 17.76 7.71
N GLU A 285 -12.47 17.98 9.01
CA GLU A 285 -12.66 19.30 9.64
C GLU A 285 -11.75 20.37 9.02
N LYS A 286 -10.48 20.02 8.73
CA LYS A 286 -9.50 20.94 8.15
C LYS A 286 -9.51 20.99 6.61
N GLY A 287 -10.37 20.22 5.94
CA GLY A 287 -10.52 20.23 4.48
C GLY A 287 -9.47 19.44 3.67
N TYR A 288 -8.55 18.71 4.31
CA TYR A 288 -7.46 17.97 3.64
C TYR A 288 -7.75 16.49 3.34
N TYR A 289 -8.90 15.97 3.76
CA TYR A 289 -9.24 14.56 3.58
C TYR A 289 -9.22 14.12 2.09
N ARG A 290 -9.72 14.97 1.19
CA ARG A 290 -9.87 14.63 -0.23
C ARG A 290 -8.54 14.38 -0.93
N ILE A 291 -7.57 15.26 -0.72
CA ILE A 291 -6.24 15.12 -1.34
C ILE A 291 -5.49 13.89 -0.81
N VAL A 292 -5.59 13.60 0.48
CA VAL A 292 -5.01 12.37 1.07
C VAL A 292 -5.66 11.13 0.45
N LYS A 293 -7.00 11.12 0.32
CA LYS A 293 -7.74 10.02 -0.32
C LYS A 293 -7.35 9.82 -1.78
N VAL A 294 -7.19 10.91 -2.54
CA VAL A 294 -6.76 10.87 -3.95
C VAL A 294 -5.34 10.31 -4.09
N ILE A 295 -4.39 10.76 -3.28
CA ILE A 295 -3.01 10.22 -3.29
C ILE A 295 -3.03 8.73 -2.93
N ARG A 296 -3.83 8.34 -1.93
CA ARG A 296 -3.93 6.94 -1.53
C ARG A 296 -4.49 6.04 -2.65
N LYS A 297 -5.47 6.53 -3.40
CA LYS A 297 -6.03 5.84 -4.57
C LYS A 297 -4.99 5.71 -5.68
N LEU A 298 -4.21 6.77 -5.95
CA LEU A 298 -3.10 6.74 -6.90
C LEU A 298 -2.03 5.72 -6.51
N CYS A 299 -1.73 5.55 -5.22
CA CYS A 299 -0.84 4.49 -4.75
C CYS A 299 -1.33 3.09 -5.14
N ASP A 300 -2.64 2.80 -5.00
CA ASP A 300 -3.16 1.48 -5.36
C ASP A 300 -3.07 1.20 -6.86
N VAL A 301 -3.28 2.21 -7.69
CA VAL A 301 -3.12 2.10 -9.16
C VAL A 301 -1.65 1.91 -9.52
N ALA A 302 -0.79 2.79 -9.04
CA ALA A 302 0.64 2.77 -9.34
C ALA A 302 1.31 1.47 -8.86
N PHE A 303 0.91 0.95 -7.69
CA PHE A 303 1.44 -0.30 -7.16
C PHE A 303 1.07 -1.51 -8.03
N LYS A 304 -0.18 -1.58 -8.52
CA LYS A 304 -0.62 -2.64 -9.45
C LYS A 304 0.16 -2.59 -10.76
N THR A 305 0.38 -1.40 -11.32
CA THR A 305 1.19 -1.24 -12.54
C THR A 305 2.62 -1.71 -12.29
N TYR A 306 3.23 -1.26 -11.20
CA TYR A 306 4.59 -1.64 -10.80
C TYR A 306 4.76 -3.16 -10.62
N GLU A 307 3.82 -3.84 -9.97
CA GLU A 307 3.85 -5.31 -9.84
C GLU A 307 3.74 -6.00 -11.21
N SER A 308 2.92 -5.47 -12.11
CA SER A 308 2.78 -6.02 -13.46
C SER A 308 4.06 -5.85 -14.28
N ASP A 309 4.71 -4.69 -14.20
CA ASP A 309 5.95 -4.38 -14.90
C ASP A 309 7.09 -5.25 -14.36
N LYS A 310 7.20 -5.36 -13.03
CA LYS A 310 8.18 -6.24 -12.38
C LYS A 310 8.01 -7.70 -12.82
N LYS A 311 6.76 -8.18 -12.96
CA LYS A 311 6.49 -9.54 -13.46
C LYS A 311 6.93 -9.68 -14.92
N VAL A 312 6.65 -8.71 -15.77
CA VAL A 312 7.08 -8.71 -17.17
C VAL A 312 8.61 -8.71 -17.29
N GLU A 313 9.31 -7.94 -16.45
CA GLU A 313 10.77 -7.93 -16.38
C GLU A 313 11.34 -9.28 -15.92
N LEU A 314 10.78 -9.86 -14.87
CA LEU A 314 11.17 -11.21 -14.40
C LEU A 314 10.95 -12.26 -15.50
N ASP A 315 9.82 -12.21 -16.21
CA ASP A 315 9.53 -13.12 -17.32
C ASP A 315 10.48 -12.90 -18.53
N LYS A 316 10.95 -11.68 -18.75
CA LYS A 316 12.00 -11.39 -19.76
C LYS A 316 13.34 -11.97 -19.32
N LEU A 317 13.75 -11.75 -18.07
CA LEU A 317 15.00 -12.29 -17.54
C LEU A 317 15.01 -13.82 -17.53
N LEU A 318 13.91 -14.45 -17.09
CA LEU A 318 13.76 -15.91 -17.15
C LEU A 318 13.92 -16.43 -18.58
N ARG A 319 13.32 -15.77 -19.57
CA ARG A 319 13.51 -16.11 -20.98
C ARG A 319 14.96 -15.98 -21.41
N VAL A 320 15.66 -14.93 -21.00
CA VAL A 320 17.10 -14.77 -21.29
C VAL A 320 17.90 -15.94 -20.75
N TYR A 321 17.71 -16.34 -19.49
CA TYR A 321 18.40 -17.50 -18.90
C TYR A 321 18.07 -18.82 -19.61
N LEU A 322 16.82 -19.03 -20.02
CA LEU A 322 16.43 -20.21 -20.80
C LEU A 322 17.08 -20.21 -22.20
N THR A 323 17.11 -19.06 -22.88
CA THR A 323 17.78 -18.91 -24.18
C THR A 323 19.30 -19.10 -24.05
N MET A 324 19.91 -18.67 -22.96
CA MET A 324 21.32 -18.99 -22.66
C MET A 324 21.51 -20.50 -22.54
N LEU A 325 20.67 -21.19 -21.77
CA LEU A 325 20.72 -22.66 -21.63
C LEU A 325 20.53 -23.40 -22.97
N GLU A 326 19.73 -22.85 -23.87
CA GLU A 326 19.51 -23.39 -25.23
C GLU A 326 20.64 -23.02 -26.23
N SER A 327 21.47 -22.03 -25.90
CA SER A 327 22.55 -21.58 -26.77
C SER A 327 23.68 -22.60 -26.82
N SER A 328 24.06 -22.97 -28.04
CA SER A 328 25.23 -23.81 -28.30
C SER A 328 26.54 -23.04 -28.35
N PHE A 329 26.51 -21.71 -28.31
CA PHE A 329 27.68 -20.86 -28.60
C PHE A 329 28.72 -20.78 -27.48
N ASP A 330 28.30 -20.89 -26.21
CA ASP A 330 29.21 -20.72 -25.07
C ASP A 330 29.01 -21.81 -24.01
N PHE A 331 30.11 -22.28 -23.42
CA PHE A 331 30.10 -23.31 -22.39
C PHE A 331 29.41 -22.85 -21.12
N ASP A 332 29.66 -21.60 -20.71
CA ASP A 332 29.05 -21.01 -19.51
C ASP A 332 27.53 -20.81 -19.66
N SER A 333 27.05 -20.76 -20.90
CA SER A 333 25.62 -20.71 -21.19
C SER A 333 24.96 -22.10 -21.10
N ARG A 334 25.68 -23.18 -21.45
CA ARG A 334 25.18 -24.58 -21.39
C ARG A 334 25.21 -25.18 -19.97
N LEU A 335 26.19 -24.76 -19.17
CA LEU A 335 26.33 -25.07 -17.75
C LEU A 335 26.29 -23.76 -16.96
N LEU A 336 25.08 -23.23 -16.81
CA LEU A 336 24.83 -21.95 -16.17
C LEU A 336 25.16 -22.03 -14.67
N ARG A 337 25.93 -21.05 -14.18
CA ARG A 337 26.38 -20.94 -12.79
C ARG A 337 25.96 -19.60 -12.23
N ILE A 338 25.19 -19.61 -11.15
CA ILE A 338 24.67 -18.41 -10.49
C ILE A 338 25.19 -18.39 -9.04
N ASN A 339 25.71 -17.25 -8.58
CA ASN A 339 26.31 -17.10 -7.26
C ASN A 339 25.26 -16.62 -6.25
N LEU A 340 24.78 -17.53 -5.42
CA LEU A 340 23.70 -17.28 -4.47
C LEU A 340 24.04 -16.26 -3.37
N GLU A 341 25.32 -15.87 -3.22
CA GLU A 341 25.76 -14.90 -2.21
C GLU A 341 25.92 -13.47 -2.75
N LYS A 342 26.15 -13.32 -4.07
CA LYS A 342 26.40 -12.01 -4.70
C LYS A 342 25.22 -11.47 -5.50
N ASP A 343 24.28 -12.34 -5.86
CA ASP A 343 23.23 -12.01 -6.81
C ASP A 343 22.00 -11.36 -6.15
N SER A 344 21.24 -10.61 -6.95
CA SER A 344 20.14 -9.77 -6.48
C SER A 344 18.93 -10.61 -6.00
N LYS A 345 17.99 -10.00 -5.26
CA LYS A 345 16.72 -10.67 -4.91
C LYS A 345 15.95 -11.15 -6.14
N ASN A 346 16.06 -10.45 -7.27
CA ASN A 346 15.42 -10.86 -8.52
C ASN A 346 16.04 -12.14 -9.06
N ASP A 347 17.37 -12.29 -8.96
CA ASP A 347 18.07 -13.52 -9.37
C ASP A 347 17.65 -14.71 -8.51
N MET A 348 17.40 -14.53 -7.21
CA MET A 348 16.88 -15.58 -6.34
C MET A 348 15.48 -16.05 -6.75
N VAL A 349 14.60 -15.13 -7.15
CA VAL A 349 13.25 -15.47 -7.67
C VAL A 349 13.37 -16.24 -8.98
N ILE A 350 14.28 -15.82 -9.86
CA ILE A 350 14.52 -16.48 -11.15
C ILE A 350 15.13 -17.87 -10.94
N ILE A 351 16.08 -18.03 -10.02
CA ILE A 351 16.66 -19.32 -9.61
C ILE A 351 15.56 -20.29 -9.17
N ASP A 352 14.61 -19.83 -8.35
CA ASP A 352 13.49 -20.67 -7.93
C ASP A 352 12.56 -21.02 -9.09
N GLN A 353 12.35 -20.12 -10.04
CA GLN A 353 11.58 -20.41 -11.26
C GLN A 353 12.32 -21.40 -12.18
N LEU A 354 13.63 -21.29 -12.33
CA LEU A 354 14.47 -22.22 -13.09
C LEU A 354 14.45 -23.61 -12.47
N ARG A 355 14.54 -23.73 -11.13
CA ARG A 355 14.42 -25.02 -10.40
C ARG A 355 13.08 -25.72 -10.63
N LYS A 356 12.00 -24.93 -10.75
CA LYS A 356 10.65 -25.46 -11.01
C LYS A 356 10.40 -25.79 -12.47
N ASN A 357 11.30 -25.40 -13.38
CA ASN A 357 11.11 -25.61 -14.81
C ASN A 357 11.39 -27.08 -15.18
N PRO A 358 10.42 -27.81 -15.78
CA PRO A 358 10.58 -29.24 -16.08
C PRO A 358 11.64 -29.54 -17.14
N LYS A 359 12.10 -28.54 -17.90
CA LYS A 359 13.13 -28.68 -18.93
C LYS A 359 14.55 -28.43 -18.42
N VAL A 360 14.72 -28.02 -17.16
CA VAL A 360 16.01 -27.63 -16.59
C VAL A 360 16.36 -28.55 -15.43
N LEU A 361 17.58 -29.06 -15.43
CA LEU A 361 18.17 -29.77 -14.30
C LEU A 361 18.89 -28.75 -13.41
N SER A 362 18.80 -28.95 -12.10
CA SER A 362 19.45 -28.07 -11.13
C SER A 362 20.26 -28.85 -10.10
N ALA A 363 21.32 -28.23 -9.61
CA ALA A 363 22.11 -28.72 -8.48
C ALA A 363 22.69 -27.54 -7.70
N GLU A 364 23.10 -27.80 -6.47
CA GLU A 364 23.83 -26.84 -5.64
C GLU A 364 25.26 -27.33 -5.42
N TRP A 365 26.20 -26.40 -5.36
CA TRP A 365 27.59 -26.68 -5.06
C TRP A 365 28.19 -25.62 -4.15
N HIS A 366 29.05 -26.05 -3.22
CA HIS A 366 29.75 -25.15 -2.31
C HIS A 366 31.21 -24.97 -2.74
N ASP A 367 31.53 -23.79 -3.24
CA ASP A 367 32.92 -23.36 -3.44
C ASP A 367 33.53 -22.90 -2.12
N ALA A 368 34.83 -22.57 -2.13
CA ALA A 368 35.53 -22.15 -0.92
C ALA A 368 34.89 -20.91 -0.27
N ASP A 369 34.44 -19.98 -1.11
CA ASP A 369 33.95 -18.69 -0.65
C ASP A 369 32.45 -18.48 -0.87
N ALA A 370 31.81 -19.21 -1.79
CA ALA A 370 30.45 -18.96 -2.23
C ALA A 370 29.61 -20.23 -2.45
N LYS A 371 28.29 -20.09 -2.33
CA LYS A 371 27.33 -21.11 -2.75
C LYS A 371 26.86 -20.86 -4.19
N MET A 372 27.00 -21.87 -5.04
CA MET A 372 26.65 -21.81 -6.46
C MET A 372 25.37 -22.62 -6.74
N ALA A 373 24.46 -22.06 -7.53
CA ALA A 373 23.40 -22.80 -8.20
C ALA A 373 23.82 -23.11 -9.63
N ILE A 374 23.68 -24.37 -10.02
CA ILE A 374 24.11 -24.88 -11.33
C ILE A 374 22.88 -25.34 -12.08
N PHE A 375 22.79 -24.99 -13.37
CA PHE A 375 21.69 -25.35 -14.24
C PHE A 375 22.18 -25.90 -15.59
N THR A 376 21.43 -26.85 -16.14
CA THR A 376 21.60 -27.33 -17.52
C THR A 376 20.27 -27.79 -18.10
N LEU A 377 20.17 -27.90 -19.43
CA LEU A 377 18.97 -28.46 -20.05
C LEU A 377 18.84 -29.95 -19.78
N LYS A 378 17.60 -30.39 -19.54
CA LYS A 378 17.19 -31.80 -19.46
C LYS A 378 17.11 -32.41 -20.86
N LEU A 379 18.24 -32.41 -21.56
CA LEU A 379 18.41 -33.03 -22.86
C LEU A 379 19.66 -33.89 -22.84
N VAL A 380 19.50 -35.15 -23.29
CA VAL A 380 20.60 -36.12 -23.35
C VAL A 380 21.76 -35.61 -24.20
N SER A 381 21.46 -34.95 -25.33
CA SER A 381 22.46 -34.32 -26.20
C SER A 381 23.24 -33.22 -25.47
N SER A 382 22.55 -32.31 -24.78
CA SER A 382 23.18 -31.22 -24.03
C SER A 382 24.18 -31.73 -22.99
N ILE A 383 23.79 -32.73 -22.20
CA ILE A 383 24.65 -33.32 -21.16
C ILE A 383 25.88 -34.01 -21.78
N LYS A 384 25.70 -34.72 -22.90
CA LYS A 384 26.81 -35.33 -23.64
C LYS A 384 27.77 -34.30 -24.18
N GLU A 385 27.26 -33.25 -24.80
CA GLU A 385 28.05 -32.17 -25.36
C GLU A 385 28.86 -31.46 -24.27
N ILE A 386 28.27 -31.14 -23.12
CA ILE A 386 28.98 -30.56 -21.97
C ILE A 386 30.14 -31.48 -21.54
N ASN A 387 29.88 -32.79 -21.41
CA ASN A 387 30.91 -33.74 -21.00
C ASN A 387 32.05 -33.88 -22.03
N SER A 388 31.73 -33.83 -23.33
CA SER A 388 32.73 -33.82 -24.40
C SER A 388 33.56 -32.53 -24.40
N LEU A 389 32.92 -31.36 -24.26
CA LEU A 389 33.60 -30.07 -24.23
C LEU A 389 34.57 -29.95 -23.05
N ILE A 390 34.19 -30.47 -21.88
CA ILE A 390 35.05 -30.56 -20.70
C ILE A 390 36.29 -31.42 -20.99
N TYR A 391 36.12 -32.54 -21.69
CA TYR A 391 37.22 -33.45 -22.01
C TYR A 391 38.17 -32.88 -23.06
N GLU A 392 37.64 -32.22 -24.09
CA GLU A 392 38.41 -31.70 -25.23
C GLU A 392 39.20 -30.42 -24.90
N ASN A 393 38.69 -29.60 -23.97
CA ASN A 393 39.30 -28.31 -23.65
C ASN A 393 39.99 -28.31 -22.28
N TYR A 394 41.32 -28.25 -22.30
CA TYR A 394 42.16 -28.13 -21.10
C TYR A 394 41.89 -26.87 -20.25
N ARG A 395 41.16 -25.88 -20.78
CA ARG A 395 40.74 -24.68 -20.06
C ARG A 395 39.73 -24.99 -18.93
N PHE A 396 38.97 -26.08 -19.05
CA PHE A 396 37.98 -26.41 -18.03
C PHE A 396 38.65 -26.98 -16.78
N THR A 397 38.53 -26.23 -15.68
CA THR A 397 39.13 -26.55 -14.39
C THR A 397 38.42 -27.71 -13.70
N THR A 398 39.04 -28.22 -12.63
CA THR A 398 38.46 -29.23 -11.73
C THR A 398 37.05 -28.88 -11.25
N GLU A 399 36.72 -27.61 -11.12
CA GLU A 399 35.40 -27.13 -10.68
C GLU A 399 34.30 -27.46 -11.67
N HIS A 400 34.52 -27.28 -12.98
CA HIS A 400 33.51 -27.55 -14.02
C HIS A 400 33.15 -29.05 -14.08
N ILE A 401 34.13 -29.92 -13.89
CA ILE A 401 33.91 -31.37 -13.79
C ILE A 401 33.07 -31.69 -12.53
N LEU A 402 33.33 -31.01 -11.42
CA LEU A 402 32.59 -31.20 -10.17
C LEU A 402 31.16 -30.64 -10.23
N TYR A 403 30.93 -29.54 -10.96
CA TYR A 403 29.60 -29.01 -11.22
C TYR A 403 28.77 -29.98 -12.08
N LEU A 404 29.37 -30.54 -13.15
CA LEU A 404 28.71 -31.58 -13.95
C LEU A 404 28.41 -32.81 -13.08
N LYS A 405 29.34 -33.22 -12.23
CA LYS A 405 29.14 -34.31 -11.26
C LYS A 405 27.95 -34.05 -10.34
N ALA A 406 27.84 -32.84 -9.80
CA ALA A 406 26.73 -32.45 -8.91
C ALA A 406 25.37 -32.54 -9.63
N ILE A 407 25.29 -32.06 -10.88
CA ILE A 407 24.08 -32.17 -11.71
C ILE A 407 23.70 -33.64 -11.96
N VAL A 408 24.68 -34.47 -12.31
CA VAL A 408 24.46 -35.88 -12.63
C VAL A 408 24.03 -36.69 -11.40
N GLU A 409 24.64 -36.45 -10.24
CA GLU A 409 24.30 -37.13 -8.98
C GLU A 409 22.93 -36.67 -8.44
N ALA A 410 22.62 -35.37 -8.49
CA ALA A 410 21.35 -34.84 -7.98
C ALA A 410 20.13 -35.27 -8.83
N ASN A 411 20.33 -35.49 -10.13
CA ASN A 411 19.26 -35.74 -11.08
C ASN A 411 19.33 -37.15 -11.71
N GLU A 412 20.02 -38.11 -11.07
CA GLU A 412 20.28 -39.46 -11.61
C GLU A 412 18.99 -40.17 -12.07
N SER A 413 17.90 -40.01 -11.30
CA SER A 413 16.60 -40.61 -11.63
C SER A 413 15.99 -40.10 -12.93
N GLU A 414 16.31 -38.85 -13.31
CA GLU A 414 15.75 -38.15 -14.46
C GLU A 414 16.58 -38.31 -15.75
N ILE A 415 17.86 -38.68 -15.61
CA ILE A 415 18.82 -38.78 -16.73
C ILE A 415 19.29 -40.22 -17.01
N LYS A 416 18.53 -41.24 -16.56
CA LYS A 416 18.87 -42.68 -16.75
C LYS A 416 19.23 -43.06 -18.19
N SER A 417 18.64 -42.39 -19.18
CA SER A 417 18.93 -42.62 -20.59
C SER A 417 20.35 -42.22 -21.01
N VAL A 418 20.96 -41.24 -20.34
CA VAL A 418 22.34 -40.79 -20.60
C VAL A 418 23.34 -41.90 -20.24
N PHE A 419 23.09 -42.63 -19.15
CA PHE A 419 23.95 -43.73 -18.71
C PHE A 419 23.87 -45.00 -19.57
N LYS A 420 22.94 -45.06 -20.55
CA LYS A 420 22.92 -46.13 -21.55
C LYS A 420 23.94 -45.92 -22.67
N ASP A 421 24.53 -44.73 -22.75
CA ASP A 421 25.57 -44.42 -23.72
C ASP A 421 26.96 -44.74 -23.18
N GLU A 422 27.62 -45.72 -23.80
CA GLU A 422 28.97 -46.16 -23.46
C GLU A 422 30.04 -45.08 -23.68
N GLU A 423 29.87 -44.23 -24.70
CA GLU A 423 30.80 -43.15 -25.01
C GLU A 423 30.76 -42.07 -23.92
N PHE A 424 29.56 -41.69 -23.51
CA PHE A 424 29.36 -40.77 -22.41
C PHE A 424 30.00 -41.31 -21.11
N LEU A 425 29.73 -42.57 -20.75
CA LEU A 425 30.29 -43.19 -19.54
C LEU A 425 31.82 -43.19 -19.55
N LYS A 426 32.43 -43.48 -20.71
CA LYS A 426 33.89 -43.49 -20.87
C LYS A 426 34.50 -42.10 -20.69
N LEU A 427 33.92 -41.08 -21.34
CA LEU A 427 34.39 -39.68 -21.22
C LEU A 427 34.17 -39.13 -19.82
N TYR A 428 32.98 -39.36 -19.24
CA TYR A 428 32.64 -38.93 -17.89
C TYR A 428 33.57 -39.57 -16.85
N GLY A 429 33.83 -40.87 -16.99
CA GLY A 429 34.79 -41.59 -16.16
C GLY A 429 36.21 -41.01 -16.26
N ARG A 430 36.69 -40.68 -17.47
CA ARG A 430 38.00 -40.04 -17.67
C ARG A 430 38.09 -38.65 -17.04
N ASN A 431 37.05 -37.83 -17.21
CA ASN A 431 36.94 -36.50 -16.59
C ASN A 431 37.00 -36.60 -15.06
N LEU A 432 36.22 -37.52 -14.46
CA LEU A 432 36.25 -37.75 -13.01
C LEU A 432 37.60 -38.29 -12.52
N GLN A 433 38.22 -39.21 -13.26
CA GLN A 433 39.56 -39.72 -12.92
C GLN A 433 40.60 -38.60 -12.90
N ALA A 434 40.56 -37.67 -13.85
CA ALA A 434 41.46 -36.52 -13.87
C ALA A 434 41.31 -35.63 -12.62
N VAL A 435 40.08 -35.45 -12.13
CA VAL A 435 39.83 -34.75 -10.86
C VAL A 435 40.35 -35.56 -9.67
N TYR A 436 39.98 -36.83 -9.56
CA TYR A 436 40.38 -37.68 -8.44
C TYR A 436 41.90 -37.83 -8.35
N PHE A 437 42.61 -37.82 -9.49
CA PHE A 437 44.07 -37.85 -9.53
C PHE A 437 44.73 -36.68 -8.78
N LYS A 438 44.04 -35.55 -8.61
CA LYS A 438 44.51 -34.44 -7.78
C LYS A 438 44.41 -34.72 -6.28
N TYR A 439 43.42 -35.51 -5.86
CA TYR A 439 43.12 -35.80 -4.46
C TYR A 439 43.72 -37.13 -3.96
N ILE A 440 44.18 -38.01 -4.86
CA ILE A 440 44.88 -39.22 -4.45
C ILE A 440 46.34 -38.95 -4.07
N PRO A 441 46.87 -39.58 -3.01
CA PRO A 441 48.29 -39.57 -2.67
C PRO A 441 49.20 -40.04 -3.83
N TRP A 442 50.46 -39.58 -3.82
CA TRP A 442 51.42 -39.85 -4.91
C TRP A 442 51.67 -41.34 -5.18
N PHE A 443 51.63 -42.19 -4.16
CA PHE A 443 51.87 -43.62 -4.32
C PHE A 443 50.76 -44.36 -5.09
N TYR A 444 49.51 -43.89 -5.01
CA TYR A 444 48.43 -44.42 -5.87
C TYR A 444 48.64 -44.05 -7.35
N LYS A 445 49.31 -42.91 -7.61
CA LYS A 445 49.69 -42.50 -8.97
C LYS A 445 50.73 -43.46 -9.54
N LEU A 446 51.66 -43.94 -8.72
CA LEU A 446 52.64 -44.96 -9.11
C LEU A 446 51.95 -46.28 -9.49
N PHE A 447 50.96 -46.73 -8.71
CA PHE A 447 50.18 -47.92 -9.04
C PHE A 447 49.34 -47.76 -10.32
N TYR A 448 48.92 -46.55 -10.65
CA TYR A 448 48.31 -46.23 -11.94
C TYR A 448 49.30 -46.42 -13.10
N PHE A 449 50.53 -45.93 -12.97
CA PHE A 449 51.59 -46.15 -13.97
C PHE A 449 51.97 -47.63 -14.10
N LEU A 450 51.89 -48.40 -13.03
CA LEU A 450 52.17 -49.85 -13.01
C LEU A 450 50.98 -50.72 -13.45
N GLY A 451 49.83 -50.12 -13.78
CA GLY A 451 48.65 -50.85 -14.25
C GLY A 451 47.90 -51.66 -13.19
N ILE A 452 48.11 -51.39 -11.89
CA ILE A 452 47.50 -52.16 -10.80
C ILE A 452 46.12 -51.58 -10.44
N THR A 453 45.11 -51.98 -11.21
CA THR A 453 43.74 -51.43 -11.12
C THR A 453 43.05 -51.54 -9.75
N PRO A 454 43.18 -52.60 -8.94
CA PRO A 454 42.48 -52.69 -7.65
C PRO A 454 42.96 -51.64 -6.64
N LEU A 455 44.26 -51.36 -6.60
CA LEU A 455 44.86 -50.35 -5.72
C LEU A 455 44.47 -48.94 -6.17
N VAL A 456 44.46 -48.68 -7.47
CA VAL A 456 44.03 -47.40 -8.03
C VAL A 456 42.55 -47.12 -7.72
N ASN A 457 41.68 -48.13 -7.84
CA ASN A 457 40.26 -48.01 -7.51
C ASN A 457 40.03 -47.68 -6.02
N SER A 458 40.84 -48.26 -5.12
CA SER A 458 40.85 -47.89 -3.69
C SER A 458 41.26 -46.42 -3.48
N GLY A 459 42.27 -45.95 -4.24
CA GLY A 459 42.66 -44.55 -4.27
C GLY A 459 41.52 -43.62 -4.72
N TYR A 460 40.81 -43.97 -5.80
CA TYR A 460 39.65 -43.19 -6.28
C TYR A 460 38.49 -43.16 -5.28
N ALA A 461 38.22 -44.27 -4.58
CA ALA A 461 37.23 -44.30 -3.51
C ALA A 461 37.59 -43.33 -2.38
N LYS A 462 38.88 -43.24 -2.02
CA LYS A 462 39.39 -42.28 -1.03
C LYS A 462 39.31 -40.83 -1.51
N ALA A 463 39.60 -40.56 -2.79
CA ALA A 463 39.41 -39.22 -3.36
C ALA A 463 37.93 -38.79 -3.34
N LYS A 464 37.01 -39.71 -3.64
CA LYS A 464 35.57 -39.45 -3.55
C LYS A 464 35.14 -39.09 -2.13
N SER A 465 35.61 -39.83 -1.11
CA SER A 465 35.27 -39.54 0.29
C SER A 465 35.83 -38.19 0.76
N ILE A 466 37.06 -37.83 0.37
CA ILE A 466 37.66 -36.51 0.67
C ILE A 466 36.80 -35.39 0.08
N LEU A 467 36.37 -35.52 -1.18
CA LEU A 467 35.53 -34.53 -1.84
C LEU A 467 34.17 -34.36 -1.15
N VAL A 468 33.51 -35.48 -0.80
CA VAL A 468 32.24 -35.45 -0.06
C VAL A 468 32.41 -34.76 1.30
N TYR A 469 33.45 -35.14 2.07
CA TYR A 469 33.75 -34.48 3.35
C TYR A 469 34.01 -32.98 3.19
N SER A 470 34.77 -32.59 2.16
CA SER A 470 35.06 -31.18 1.89
C SER A 470 33.81 -30.36 1.54
N GLN A 471 32.84 -30.97 0.85
CA GLN A 471 31.55 -30.33 0.55
C GLN A 471 30.69 -30.19 1.81
N MET A 472 30.63 -31.22 2.65
CA MET A 472 29.91 -31.16 3.93
C MET A 472 30.48 -30.11 4.87
N ASP A 473 31.81 -30.02 4.98
CA ASP A 473 32.49 -29.03 5.81
C ASP A 473 32.22 -27.60 5.31
N ARG A 474 32.27 -27.38 3.99
CA ARG A 474 31.92 -26.08 3.38
C ARG A 474 30.45 -25.71 3.60
N GLN A 475 29.54 -26.67 3.50
CA GLN A 475 28.13 -26.45 3.80
C GLN A 475 27.94 -26.03 5.26
N PHE A 476 28.56 -26.74 6.20
CA PHE A 476 28.50 -26.42 7.63
C PHE A 476 29.07 -25.02 7.93
N LEU A 477 30.23 -24.68 7.36
CA LEU A 477 30.85 -23.36 7.51
C LEU A 477 29.95 -22.26 6.93
N TYR A 478 29.29 -22.50 5.81
CA TYR A 478 28.34 -21.56 5.22
C TYR A 478 27.13 -21.31 6.13
N GLU A 479 26.50 -22.37 6.65
CA GLU A 479 25.37 -22.27 7.57
C GLU A 479 25.74 -21.49 8.83
N LYS A 480 26.93 -21.77 9.40
CA LYS A 480 27.47 -21.04 10.55
C LYS A 480 27.74 -19.56 10.25
N ARG A 481 28.29 -19.23 9.07
CA ARG A 481 28.49 -17.83 8.64
C ARG A 481 27.16 -17.08 8.53
N LYS A 482 26.16 -17.70 7.90
CA LYS A 482 24.81 -17.14 7.74
C LYS A 482 24.14 -16.90 9.09
N GLU A 483 24.20 -17.87 9.99
CA GLU A 483 23.65 -17.74 11.34
C GLU A 483 24.32 -16.61 12.12
N ASN A 484 25.64 -16.52 12.09
CA ASN A 484 26.39 -15.44 12.73
C ASN A 484 26.04 -14.06 12.16
N ALA A 485 25.85 -13.96 10.84
CA ALA A 485 25.42 -12.72 10.20
C ALA A 485 24.00 -12.30 10.65
N ILE A 486 23.08 -13.26 10.78
CA ILE A 486 21.73 -13.01 11.30
C ILE A 486 21.78 -12.58 12.77
N ARG A 487 22.52 -13.31 13.62
CA ARG A 487 22.69 -12.99 15.04
C ARG A 487 23.30 -11.60 15.24
N LYS A 488 24.31 -11.25 14.43
CA LYS A 488 24.92 -9.90 14.45
C LYS A 488 23.90 -8.81 14.10
N LYS A 489 23.10 -9.02 13.05
CA LYS A 489 22.03 -8.07 12.67
C LYS A 489 20.96 -7.93 13.76
N ILE A 490 20.60 -9.02 14.44
CA ILE A 490 19.63 -8.98 15.55
C ILE A 490 20.20 -8.18 16.72
N LYS A 491 21.44 -8.47 17.13
CA LYS A 491 22.11 -7.75 18.22
C LYS A 491 22.28 -6.26 17.91
N GLU A 492 22.65 -5.90 16.68
CA GLU A 492 22.73 -4.51 16.24
C GLU A 492 21.36 -3.80 16.28
N LYS A 493 20.27 -4.50 15.99
CA LYS A 493 18.91 -3.96 16.13
C LYS A 493 18.52 -3.76 17.59
N GLU A 494 18.80 -4.73 18.46
CA GLU A 494 18.52 -4.63 19.89
C GLU A 494 19.29 -3.47 20.55
N GLU A 495 20.58 -3.34 20.27
CA GLU A 495 21.41 -2.24 20.79
C GLU A 495 20.92 -0.86 20.31
N LYS A 496 20.35 -0.78 19.10
CA LYS A 496 19.75 0.47 18.59
C LYS A 496 18.42 0.78 19.25
N ILE A 497 17.51 -0.20 19.35
CA ILE A 497 16.23 -0.04 20.06
C ILE A 497 16.46 0.42 21.50
N GLU A 498 17.48 -0.12 22.18
CA GLU A 498 17.83 0.31 23.54
C GLU A 498 18.32 1.77 23.56
N LYS A 499 19.15 2.19 22.60
CA LYS A 499 19.58 3.59 22.47
C LYS A 499 18.41 4.54 22.19
N ASP A 500 17.49 4.15 21.31
CA ASP A 500 16.34 4.98 20.95
C ASP A 500 15.35 5.11 22.11
N LYS A 501 15.10 4.02 22.84
CA LYS A 501 14.33 4.05 24.09
C LYS A 501 14.96 4.99 25.12
N LYS A 502 16.29 4.97 25.27
CA LYS A 502 16.98 5.92 26.16
C LYS A 502 16.77 7.38 25.74
N ILE A 503 16.85 7.68 24.44
CA ILE A 503 16.62 9.04 23.90
C ILE A 503 15.16 9.47 24.07
N GLN A 504 14.21 8.58 23.78
CA GLN A 504 12.77 8.85 23.96
C GLN A 504 12.45 9.11 25.43
N ASN A 505 12.93 8.26 26.33
CA ASN A 505 12.77 8.46 27.77
C ASN A 505 13.37 9.81 28.23
N LYS A 506 14.53 10.22 27.70
CA LYS A 506 15.11 11.56 27.97
C LYS A 506 14.12 12.66 27.57
N ARG A 507 13.52 12.60 26.38
CA ARG A 507 12.56 13.60 25.90
C ARG A 507 11.32 13.67 26.79
N VAL A 508 10.74 12.51 27.13
CA VAL A 508 9.56 12.43 28.01
C VAL A 508 9.88 12.96 29.41
N LEU A 509 11.07 12.69 29.95
CA LEU A 509 11.47 13.22 31.26
C LEU A 509 11.63 14.74 31.22
N VAL A 510 12.24 15.28 30.17
CA VAL A 510 12.33 16.74 29.97
C VAL A 510 10.94 17.38 29.88
N GLN A 511 10.00 16.75 29.17
CA GLN A 511 8.63 17.22 29.07
C GLN A 511 7.90 17.19 30.42
N ALA A 512 8.07 16.11 31.20
CA ALA A 512 7.50 15.99 32.54
C ALA A 512 8.01 17.12 33.46
N LEU A 513 9.30 17.46 33.39
CA LEU A 513 9.88 18.57 34.14
C LEU A 513 9.31 19.92 33.69
N GLU A 514 9.15 20.14 32.39
CA GLU A 514 8.55 21.38 31.88
C GLU A 514 7.10 21.56 32.31
N GLU A 515 6.31 20.49 32.25
CA GLU A 515 4.92 20.52 32.68
C GLU A 515 4.83 20.83 34.18
N ALA A 516 5.64 20.18 35.01
CA ALA A 516 5.70 20.44 36.44
C ALA A 516 6.08 21.90 36.73
N PHE A 517 7.24 22.35 36.22
CA PHE A 517 7.80 23.66 36.57
C PHE A 517 7.04 24.84 35.97
N PHE A 518 6.56 24.72 34.73
CA PHE A 518 6.07 25.88 33.97
C PHE A 518 4.56 25.90 33.73
N ILE A 519 3.89 24.75 33.75
CA ILE A 519 2.45 24.66 33.45
C ILE A 519 1.67 24.50 34.75
N LYS A 520 2.01 23.47 35.54
CA LYS A 520 1.32 23.15 36.80
C LYS A 520 1.83 23.95 37.99
N GLY A 521 3.01 24.57 37.86
CA GLY A 521 3.61 25.39 38.92
C GLY A 521 4.03 24.57 40.15
N THR A 522 4.32 23.28 39.97
CA THR A 522 4.64 22.33 41.04
C THR A 522 6.09 21.87 40.96
N VAL A 523 6.66 21.49 42.10
CA VAL A 523 8.02 20.93 42.15
C VAL A 523 7.98 19.45 41.71
N PRO A 524 8.73 19.05 40.67
CA PRO A 524 8.74 17.67 40.18
C PRO A 524 9.52 16.75 41.13
N THR A 525 8.83 16.21 42.12
CA THR A 525 9.35 15.11 42.93
C THR A 525 9.31 13.79 42.14
N VAL A 526 10.13 12.81 42.54
CA VAL A 526 10.10 11.47 41.94
C VAL A 526 8.71 10.85 42.05
N GLU A 527 8.05 11.00 43.21
CA GLU A 527 6.66 10.57 43.41
C GLU A 527 5.71 11.21 42.39
N TRP A 528 5.84 12.52 42.16
CA TRP A 528 5.01 13.23 41.19
C TRP A 528 5.24 12.74 39.77
N ILE A 529 6.49 12.50 39.38
CA ILE A 529 6.84 12.00 38.04
C ILE A 529 6.29 10.59 37.86
N GLN A 530 6.43 9.70 38.83
CA GLN A 530 5.90 8.33 38.76
C GLN A 530 4.37 8.31 38.68
N ALA A 531 3.69 9.21 39.40
CA ALA A 531 2.23 9.30 39.40
C ALA A 531 1.66 9.83 38.06
N ASN A 532 2.34 10.79 37.42
CA ASN A 532 1.87 11.39 36.16
C ASN A 532 2.43 10.66 34.92
N TYR A 533 3.56 9.98 35.05
CA TYR A 533 4.27 9.29 33.96
C TYR A 533 4.69 7.88 34.39
N PRO A 534 3.78 6.88 34.26
CA PRO A 534 4.01 5.50 34.70
C PRO A 534 5.20 4.77 34.03
N ILE A 535 5.73 5.35 32.95
CA ILE A 535 6.90 4.82 32.22
C ILE A 535 8.19 4.92 33.06
N PHE A 536 8.23 5.81 34.04
CA PHE A 536 9.39 5.99 34.91
C PHE A 536 9.24 5.18 36.18
N THR A 537 9.99 4.08 36.30
CA THR A 537 10.21 3.41 37.58
C THR A 537 11.45 3.98 38.27
N LEU A 538 11.61 3.73 39.56
CA LEU A 538 12.77 4.22 40.33
C LEU A 538 14.09 3.72 39.72
N GLU A 539 14.14 2.46 39.27
CA GLU A 539 15.30 1.87 38.57
C GLU A 539 15.63 2.57 37.24
N VAL A 540 14.61 2.99 36.48
CA VAL A 540 14.79 3.69 35.21
C VAL A 540 15.35 5.09 35.45
N LEU A 541 14.81 5.81 36.43
CA LEU A 541 15.29 7.15 36.81
C LEU A 541 16.72 7.10 37.37
N GLU A 542 17.04 6.11 38.20
CA GLU A 542 18.39 5.92 38.73
C GLU A 542 19.45 5.69 37.65
N LYS A 543 19.09 5.00 36.57
CA LYS A 543 19.98 4.82 35.39
C LYS A 543 20.05 6.08 34.53
N MET A 544 18.93 6.78 34.34
CA MET A 544 18.84 7.93 33.44
C MET A 544 19.52 9.20 33.97
N ILE A 545 19.42 9.45 35.28
CA ILE A 545 19.99 10.65 35.91
C ILE A 545 21.50 10.77 35.65
N PRO A 546 22.33 9.73 35.87
CA PRO A 546 23.74 9.78 35.52
C PRO A 546 24.00 9.73 34.00
N ASP A 547 23.24 8.92 33.23
CA ASP A 547 23.41 8.78 31.76
C ASP A 547 23.23 10.12 31.02
N PHE A 548 22.35 11.00 31.53
CA PHE A 548 22.01 12.28 30.90
C PHE A 548 22.33 13.51 31.75
N ALA A 549 23.04 13.34 32.87
CA ALA A 549 23.45 14.40 33.79
C ALA A 549 22.29 15.28 34.31
N PHE A 550 21.13 14.69 34.61
CA PHE A 550 20.06 15.40 35.32
C PHE A 550 20.49 15.71 36.76
N HIS A 551 20.02 16.84 37.31
CA HIS A 551 20.28 17.17 38.70
C HIS A 551 19.21 16.57 39.61
N LYS A 552 19.62 16.11 40.79
CA LYS A 552 18.72 15.60 41.83
C LYS A 552 19.00 16.24 43.18
N PHE A 553 17.94 16.55 43.93
CA PHE A 553 18.02 17.20 45.23
C PHE A 553 17.12 16.50 46.26
N PRO A 554 17.62 16.10 47.43
CA PRO A 554 19.02 16.19 47.89
C PRO A 554 19.95 15.23 47.11
N ASN A 555 21.26 15.50 47.13
CA ASN A 555 22.26 14.65 46.48
C ASN A 555 22.52 13.33 47.26
N LYS A 556 21.46 12.53 47.38
CA LYS A 556 21.34 11.24 48.10
C LYS A 556 20.82 10.16 47.14
N PRO A 557 20.75 8.87 47.54
CA PRO A 557 20.00 7.86 46.76
C PRO A 557 18.59 8.36 46.43
N LEU A 558 18.04 7.92 45.29
CA LEU A 558 16.74 8.39 44.84
C LEU A 558 15.68 7.97 45.85
N ALA A 559 14.93 8.94 46.36
CA ALA A 559 13.77 8.73 47.21
C ALA A 559 12.57 9.43 46.56
N ASP A 560 11.36 9.08 46.99
CA ASP A 560 10.12 9.60 46.45
C ASP A 560 10.03 11.13 46.57
N ASP A 561 10.66 11.71 47.60
CA ASP A 561 10.74 13.14 47.87
C ASP A 561 11.90 13.86 47.17
N SER A 562 12.71 13.14 46.39
CA SER A 562 13.81 13.74 45.61
C SER A 562 13.25 14.58 44.47
N ILE A 563 13.81 15.77 44.27
CA ILE A 563 13.42 16.72 43.22
C ILE A 563 14.38 16.59 42.04
N LEU A 564 13.83 16.48 40.83
CA LEU A 564 14.61 16.43 39.59
C LEU A 564 14.67 17.79 38.90
N SER A 565 15.80 18.09 38.27
CA SER A 565 16.06 19.36 37.58
C SER A 565 16.79 19.13 36.25
N PHE A 566 16.66 20.08 35.32
CA PHE A 566 17.25 20.00 34.00
C PHE A 566 18.79 19.94 34.06
N PRO A 567 19.46 19.25 33.11
CA PRO A 567 20.91 19.19 33.03
C PRO A 567 21.58 20.56 32.78
N ASP A 568 22.86 20.68 33.18
CA ASP A 568 23.75 21.80 32.81
C ASP A 568 24.32 21.60 31.39
N ALA A 569 23.48 21.57 30.36
CA ALA A 569 23.91 21.49 28.96
C ALA A 569 23.43 22.71 28.15
N PRO A 570 24.14 23.10 27.06
CA PRO A 570 23.76 24.27 26.25
C PRO A 570 22.33 24.21 25.73
N GLU A 571 21.82 23.00 25.43
CA GLU A 571 20.45 22.77 24.98
C GLU A 571 19.37 23.12 26.03
N PHE A 572 19.74 23.22 27.31
CA PHE A 572 18.85 23.56 28.43
C PHE A 572 19.05 24.98 28.98
N GLU A 573 19.96 25.78 28.43
CA GLU A 573 20.30 27.11 28.98
C GLU A 573 19.08 28.04 29.09
N PHE A 574 18.26 28.11 28.05
CA PHE A 574 17.01 28.88 28.06
C PHE A 574 16.02 28.36 29.11
N LYS A 575 15.92 27.04 29.27
CA LYS A 575 15.02 26.39 30.23
C LYS A 575 15.51 26.61 31.67
N ASN A 576 16.81 26.55 31.91
CA ASN A 576 17.45 26.85 33.20
C ASN A 576 17.28 28.32 33.58
N LYS A 577 17.38 29.25 32.62
CA LYS A 577 17.08 30.67 32.85
C LYS A 577 15.61 30.89 33.22
N ARG A 578 14.68 30.25 32.50
CA ARG A 578 13.25 30.31 32.82
C ARG A 578 12.93 29.67 34.18
N LEU A 579 13.55 28.54 34.50
CA LEU A 579 13.43 27.87 35.79
C LEU A 579 13.90 28.79 36.92
N LYS A 580 15.02 29.48 36.76
CA LYS A 580 15.52 30.47 37.71
C LYS A 580 14.51 31.58 37.99
N ASP A 581 13.85 32.09 36.95
CA ASP A 581 12.82 33.13 37.11
C ASP A 581 11.57 32.60 37.83
N SER A 582 11.17 31.35 37.59
CA SER A 582 10.10 30.68 38.34
C SER A 582 10.48 30.45 39.81
N LEU A 583 11.68 29.93 40.08
CA LEU A 583 12.18 29.70 41.44
C LEU A 583 12.24 31.01 42.24
N ASN A 584 12.65 32.12 41.62
CA ASN A 584 12.69 33.42 42.29
C ASN A 584 11.30 33.94 42.67
N ARG A 585 10.28 33.73 41.82
CA ARG A 585 8.88 34.10 42.13
C ARG A 585 8.33 33.28 43.29
N TRP A 586 8.60 31.98 43.28
CA TRP A 586 8.25 31.05 44.35
C TRP A 586 8.89 31.41 45.68
N ILE A 587 10.18 31.74 45.69
CA ILE A 587 10.90 32.15 46.91
C ILE A 587 10.38 33.49 47.45
N ARG A 588 9.91 34.39 46.59
CA ARG A 588 9.33 35.69 46.99
C ARG A 588 7.89 35.58 47.51
N GLY A 589 7.28 34.41 47.44
CA GLY A 589 5.89 34.18 47.83
C GLY A 589 4.87 34.80 46.86
N GLU A 590 5.27 35.05 45.61
CA GLU A 590 4.38 35.56 44.56
C GLU A 590 3.38 34.48 44.09
N ASP A 591 3.75 33.20 44.22
CA ASP A 591 2.88 32.04 43.95
C ASP A 591 2.82 31.11 45.19
N PRO A 592 1.65 30.47 45.48
CA PRO A 592 1.49 29.62 46.65
C PRO A 592 2.24 28.28 46.49
N ILE A 593 3.23 28.03 47.37
CA ILE A 593 3.97 26.77 47.48
C ILE A 593 4.03 26.33 48.94
N ALA A 594 4.08 25.01 49.17
CA ALA A 594 4.21 24.46 50.50
C ALA A 594 5.53 24.93 51.18
N GLU A 595 5.42 25.51 52.38
CA GLU A 595 6.53 26.13 53.12
C GLU A 595 7.72 25.18 53.36
N ASN A 596 7.46 23.87 53.42
CA ASN A 596 8.46 22.82 53.60
C ASN A 596 9.41 22.64 52.40
N LEU A 597 9.09 23.17 51.22
CA LEU A 597 9.92 23.05 50.01
C LEU A 597 10.88 24.24 49.81
N VAL A 598 10.67 25.36 50.51
CA VAL A 598 11.47 26.60 50.36
C VAL A 598 12.98 26.38 50.57
N PRO A 599 13.45 25.61 51.56
CA PRO A 599 14.88 25.34 51.74
C PRO A 599 15.49 24.55 50.57
N ARG A 600 14.74 23.62 49.99
CA ARG A 600 15.18 22.80 48.84
C ARG A 600 15.21 23.62 47.55
N LEU A 601 14.27 24.54 47.38
CA LEU A 601 14.24 25.47 46.25
C LEU A 601 15.44 26.44 46.26
N LEU A 602 15.89 26.86 47.45
CA LEU A 602 17.12 27.64 47.61
C LEU A 602 18.37 26.86 47.22
N GLU A 603 18.43 25.56 47.53
CA GLU A 603 19.53 24.67 47.14
C GLU A 603 19.62 24.50 45.61
N ILE A 604 18.47 24.26 44.96
CA ILE A 604 18.34 24.18 43.49
C ILE A 604 18.81 25.50 42.85
N ARG A 605 18.32 26.63 43.37
CA ARG A 605 18.72 27.96 42.90
C ARG A 605 20.23 28.19 43.01
N ASN A 606 20.83 27.85 44.15
CA ASN A 606 22.26 28.06 44.39
C ASN A 606 23.14 27.19 43.49
N THR A 607 22.68 26.00 43.13
CA THR A 607 23.40 25.08 42.23
C THR A 607 23.35 25.57 40.78
N ILE A 608 22.23 26.16 40.34
CA ILE A 608 22.13 26.84 39.04
C ILE A 608 22.99 28.13 39.01
N HIS A 609 23.16 28.80 40.16
CA HIS A 609 23.92 30.05 40.28
C HIS A 609 25.44 29.91 40.38
N SER A 610 25.97 28.76 40.81
CA SER A 610 27.41 28.61 41.12
C SER A 610 28.30 28.30 39.91
N LYS A 611 27.74 28.22 38.70
CA LYS A 611 28.46 27.79 37.48
C LYS A 611 28.26 28.69 36.24
N ILE A 612 27.55 29.81 36.38
CA ILE A 612 27.53 30.92 35.42
C ILE A 612 28.44 32.00 35.98
#